data_AF-A0A4R9EMD9-F1
#
_entry.id   AF-A0A4R9EMD9-F1
#
_cell.length_a   1.000
_cell.length_b   1.000
_cell.length_c   1.000
_cell.angle_alpha   90.00
_cell.angle_beta   90.00
_cell.angle_gamma   90.00
#
_symmetry.space_group_name_H-M   'P 1'
#
loop_
_entity.id
_entity.type
_entity.pdbx_description
1 polymer ?
#
loop_
_entity_poly.entity_id
_entity_poly.type
_entity_poly.pdbx_seq_one_letter_code
_entity_poly.pdbx_strand_id
1 'polypeptide(L)'
;KIYTPPREIIGKVPGLRNEEMHRHKERGFCCGAGGARMWMEERIGKRINDERVDEALSLNPDIVSTACPFCLVMLTDSVNGKKNDGKAKETIQVVDVAQLLLESVKTPVDPEGSQETAHEPEPEPVK
;
A
#
# COMPACT_ATOMS: atom_id res chain seq x y z
N LYS A 1 -23.62 0.31 -7.54
CA LYS A 1 -22.26 -0.24 -7.30
C LYS A 1 -21.51 0.77 -6.43
N ILE A 2 -20.74 0.33 -5.44
CA ILE A 2 -20.00 1.22 -4.52
C ILE A 2 -18.50 1.01 -4.77
N TYR A 3 -17.79 2.07 -5.17
CA TYR A 3 -16.36 2.02 -5.47
C TYR A 3 -15.54 3.10 -4.75
N THR A 4 -16.17 4.19 -4.33
CA THR A 4 -15.52 5.41 -3.85
C THR A 4 -15.01 5.37 -2.39
N PRO A 5 -15.72 4.81 -1.39
CA PRO A 5 -15.38 5.10 0.02
C PRO A 5 -13.93 4.78 0.45
N PRO A 6 -13.33 3.61 0.13
CA PRO A 6 -11.93 3.38 0.46
C PRO A 6 -10.95 4.28 -0.31
N ARG A 7 -11.31 4.68 -1.54
CA ARG A 7 -10.49 5.57 -2.39
C ARG A 7 -10.49 6.99 -1.87
N GLU A 8 -11.62 7.46 -1.35
CA GLU A 8 -11.75 8.79 -0.73
C GLU A 8 -10.93 8.93 0.54
N ILE A 9 -10.77 7.84 1.32
CA ILE A 9 -9.87 7.83 2.49
C ILE A 9 -8.42 7.95 2.01
N ILE A 10 -7.97 7.05 1.13
CA ILE A 10 -6.60 7.02 0.61
C ILE A 10 -6.23 8.36 -0.06
N GLY A 11 -7.13 8.93 -0.87
CA GLY A 11 -6.90 10.21 -1.55
C GLY A 11 -6.93 11.46 -0.66
N LYS A 12 -7.22 11.31 0.64
CA LYS A 12 -7.17 12.39 1.65
C LYS A 12 -5.98 12.28 2.61
N VAL A 13 -5.19 11.20 2.54
CA VAL A 13 -3.98 11.05 3.35
C VAL A 13 -2.89 11.99 2.82
N PRO A 14 -2.40 12.96 3.61
CA PRO A 14 -1.34 13.88 3.17
C PRO A 14 -0.05 13.11 2.82
N GLY A 15 0.64 13.55 1.77
CA GLY A 15 1.88 12.92 1.30
C GLY A 15 1.74 11.57 0.59
N LEU A 16 0.55 10.94 0.60
CA LEU A 16 0.33 9.64 -0.04
C LEU A 16 -0.01 9.79 -1.53
N ARG A 17 0.81 9.17 -2.38
CA ARG A 17 0.57 9.04 -3.82
C ARG A 17 -0.17 7.73 -4.10
N ASN A 18 -1.39 7.81 -4.64
CA ASN A 18 -2.19 6.63 -4.94
C ASN A 18 -2.14 6.24 -6.43
N GLU A 19 -2.12 4.94 -6.71
CA GLU A 19 -2.27 4.37 -8.04
C GLU A 19 -3.20 3.15 -8.02
N GLU A 20 -3.82 2.86 -9.16
CA GLU A 20 -4.77 1.77 -9.33
C GLU A 20 -4.17 0.67 -10.21
N MET A 21 -4.16 -0.58 -9.71
CA MET A 21 -3.85 -1.75 -10.54
C MET A 21 -4.74 -1.81 -11.79
N HIS A 22 -4.22 -2.35 -12.89
CA HIS A 22 -4.91 -2.33 -14.18
C HIS A 22 -6.31 -3.00 -14.16
N ARG A 23 -6.49 -4.05 -13.33
CA ARG A 23 -7.78 -4.66 -12.99
C ARG A 23 -8.42 -3.98 -11.77
N HIS A 24 -9.22 -2.94 -12.00
CA HIS A 24 -9.94 -2.17 -10.96
C HIS A 24 -11.41 -1.86 -11.32
N LYS A 25 -12.16 -1.30 -10.36
CA LYS A 25 -13.61 -0.99 -10.45
C LYS A 25 -14.42 -2.20 -10.97
N GLU A 26 -14.99 -2.12 -12.17
CA GLU A 26 -15.82 -3.17 -12.76
C GLU A 26 -15.01 -4.38 -13.24
N ARG A 27 -13.70 -4.20 -13.45
CA ARG A 27 -12.74 -5.25 -13.79
C ARG A 27 -11.87 -5.64 -12.59
N GLY A 28 -12.35 -5.41 -11.36
CA GLY A 28 -11.62 -5.73 -10.14
C GLY A 28 -11.33 -7.22 -10.01
N PHE A 29 -10.09 -7.56 -9.67
CA PHE A 29 -9.65 -8.95 -9.47
C PHE A 29 -9.56 -9.29 -7.97
N CYS A 30 -9.99 -10.50 -7.60
CA CYS A 30 -10.07 -10.96 -6.22
C CYS A 30 -8.69 -11.40 -5.69
N CYS A 31 -8.50 -11.40 -4.37
CA CYS A 31 -7.33 -12.00 -3.72
C CYS A 31 -7.39 -13.54 -3.65
N GLY A 32 -8.53 -14.15 -3.95
CA GLY A 32 -8.75 -15.60 -3.91
C GLY A 32 -9.45 -16.15 -2.65
N ALA A 33 -9.43 -15.45 -1.51
CA ALA A 33 -9.93 -16.00 -0.24
C ALA A 33 -11.46 -16.19 -0.11
N GLY A 34 -12.25 -15.43 -0.87
CA GLY A 34 -13.72 -15.40 -0.73
C GLY A 34 -14.39 -16.75 -0.96
N GLY A 35 -15.52 -17.01 -0.27
CA GLY A 35 -16.23 -18.29 -0.40
C GLY A 35 -15.48 -19.47 0.23
N ALA A 36 -14.82 -19.24 1.37
CA ALA A 36 -13.99 -20.20 2.11
C ALA A 36 -12.75 -20.74 1.36
N ARG A 37 -12.43 -20.20 0.17
CA ARG A 37 -11.28 -20.63 -0.65
C ARG A 37 -9.92 -20.41 0.00
N MET A 38 -9.81 -19.48 0.95
CA MET A 38 -8.61 -19.34 1.81
C MET A 38 -8.20 -20.65 2.50
N TRP A 39 -9.15 -21.56 2.75
CA TRP A 39 -8.93 -22.85 3.40
C TRP A 39 -8.85 -24.03 2.42
N MET A 40 -8.86 -23.74 1.12
CA MET A 40 -8.78 -24.73 0.04
C MET A 40 -7.43 -24.63 -0.66
N GLU A 41 -7.01 -25.71 -1.30
CA GLU A 41 -5.80 -25.72 -2.12
C GLU A 41 -6.16 -25.37 -3.57
N GLU A 42 -5.75 -24.21 -4.06
CA GLU A 42 -5.62 -23.96 -5.50
C GLU A 42 -4.54 -24.89 -6.09
N ARG A 43 -4.99 -25.92 -6.81
CA ARG A 43 -4.15 -26.94 -7.48
C ARG A 43 -3.95 -26.69 -8.98
N ILE A 44 -4.50 -25.61 -9.52
CA ILE A 44 -4.53 -25.31 -10.97
C ILE A 44 -3.88 -23.96 -11.22
N GLY A 45 -2.80 -23.96 -11.99
CA GLY A 45 -2.10 -22.75 -12.41
C GLY A 45 -1.44 -21.99 -11.26
N LYS A 46 -1.41 -20.67 -11.37
CA LYS A 46 -0.83 -19.74 -10.40
C LYS A 46 -1.86 -19.40 -9.33
N ARG A 47 -1.43 -19.29 -8.06
CA ARG A 47 -2.33 -18.85 -6.98
C ARG A 47 -2.89 -17.46 -7.24
N ILE A 48 -4.14 -17.24 -6.85
CA ILE A 48 -4.89 -16.02 -7.18
C ILE A 48 -4.29 -14.79 -6.46
N ASN A 49 -3.79 -14.96 -5.23
CA ASN A 49 -3.10 -13.89 -4.50
C ASN A 49 -1.76 -13.52 -5.17
N ASP A 50 -0.96 -14.49 -5.63
CA ASP A 50 0.27 -14.22 -6.39
C ASP A 50 0.02 -13.47 -7.68
N GLU A 51 -1.06 -13.80 -8.40
CA GLU A 51 -1.47 -13.07 -9.58
C GLU A 51 -1.86 -11.63 -9.26
N ARG A 52 -2.60 -11.41 -8.16
CA ARG A 52 -3.00 -10.06 -7.73
C ARG A 52 -1.83 -9.24 -7.16
N VAL A 53 -0.86 -9.86 -6.49
CA VAL A 53 0.33 -9.18 -5.99
C VAL A 53 1.28 -8.80 -7.13
N ASP A 54 1.43 -9.61 -8.17
CA ASP A 54 2.25 -9.21 -9.33
C ASP A 54 1.69 -7.98 -10.06
N GLU A 55 0.36 -7.78 -10.07
CA GLU A 55 -0.24 -6.52 -10.53
C GLU A 55 0.14 -5.33 -9.64
N ALA A 56 0.10 -5.52 -8.32
CA ALA A 56 0.49 -4.47 -7.39
C ALA A 56 1.97 -4.11 -7.57
N LEU A 57 2.85 -5.12 -7.62
CA LEU A 57 4.29 -4.95 -7.80
C LEU A 57 4.67 -4.30 -9.15
N SER A 58 3.85 -4.48 -10.19
CA SER A 58 4.05 -3.81 -11.49
C SER A 58 4.01 -2.28 -11.42
N LEU A 59 3.43 -1.70 -10.37
CA LEU A 59 3.39 -0.25 -10.09
C LEU A 59 4.56 0.22 -9.19
N ASN A 60 5.50 -0.68 -8.86
CA ASN A 60 6.61 -0.43 -7.93
C ASN A 60 6.22 0.24 -6.58
N PRO A 61 5.14 -0.19 -5.90
CA PRO A 61 4.63 0.46 -4.70
C PRO A 61 5.56 0.29 -3.50
N ASP A 62 5.38 1.14 -2.50
CA ASP A 62 5.94 0.98 -1.16
C ASP A 62 4.90 0.40 -0.19
N ILE A 63 3.60 0.61 -0.46
CA ILE A 63 2.48 0.11 0.33
C ILE A 63 1.39 -0.47 -0.59
N VAL A 64 0.88 -1.66 -0.23
CA VAL A 64 -0.33 -2.26 -0.81
C VAL A 64 -1.46 -2.16 0.19
N SER A 65 -2.44 -1.29 -0.06
CA SER A 65 -3.57 -1.08 0.85
C SER A 65 -4.80 -1.90 0.48
N THR A 66 -5.57 -2.31 1.48
CA THR A 66 -6.86 -2.99 1.33
C THR A 66 -7.87 -2.55 2.39
N ALA A 67 -9.15 -2.85 2.18
CA ALA A 67 -10.23 -2.61 3.16
C ALA A 67 -10.97 -3.91 3.51
N CYS A 68 -10.28 -5.06 3.35
CA CYS A 68 -10.85 -6.38 3.54
C CYS A 68 -9.83 -7.26 4.30
N PRO A 69 -10.17 -7.82 5.47
CA PRO A 69 -9.22 -8.59 6.28
C PRO A 69 -8.76 -9.88 5.58
N PHE A 70 -9.59 -10.49 4.75
CA PHE A 70 -9.18 -11.65 3.93
C PHE A 70 -8.17 -11.26 2.86
N CYS A 71 -8.33 -10.09 2.22
CA CYS A 71 -7.32 -9.57 1.30
C CYS A 71 -6.03 -9.23 2.05
N LEU A 72 -6.10 -8.68 3.26
CA LEU A 72 -4.93 -8.35 4.07
C LEU A 72 -4.07 -9.60 4.29
N VAL A 73 -4.65 -10.70 4.76
CA VAL A 73 -3.92 -11.96 4.97
C VAL A 73 -3.36 -12.51 3.65
N MET A 74 -4.20 -12.67 2.61
CA MET A 74 -3.78 -13.29 1.34
C MET A 74 -2.71 -12.49 0.59
N LEU A 75 -2.79 -11.16 0.61
CA LEU A 75 -1.80 -10.31 -0.04
C LEU A 75 -0.52 -10.22 0.78
N THR A 76 -0.60 -10.28 2.12
CA THR A 76 0.59 -10.36 3.00
C THR A 76 1.35 -11.68 2.79
N ASP A 77 0.64 -12.81 2.75
CA ASP A 77 1.20 -14.14 2.44
C ASP A 77 1.99 -14.12 1.12
N SER A 78 1.34 -13.66 0.05
CA SER A 78 1.97 -13.60 -1.27
C SER A 78 3.13 -12.59 -1.31
N VAL A 79 2.98 -11.38 -0.76
CA VAL A 79 4.08 -10.39 -0.69
C VAL A 79 5.29 -10.96 0.05
N ASN A 80 5.09 -11.67 1.15
CA ASN A 80 6.20 -12.32 1.88
C ASN A 80 6.85 -13.44 1.03
N GLY A 81 6.06 -14.21 0.28
CA GLY A 81 6.58 -15.13 -0.74
C GLY A 81 7.43 -14.40 -1.80
N LYS A 82 6.97 -13.26 -2.31
CA LYS A 82 7.72 -12.45 -3.29
C LYS A 82 9.00 -11.83 -2.70
N LYS A 83 9.03 -11.48 -1.41
CA LYS A 83 10.26 -11.06 -0.70
C LYS A 83 11.29 -12.19 -0.65
N ASN A 84 10.88 -13.37 -0.17
CA ASN A 84 11.73 -14.57 -0.12
C ASN A 84 12.30 -14.96 -1.50
N ASP A 85 11.52 -14.74 -2.57
CA ASP A 85 11.91 -14.95 -3.97
C ASP A 85 12.83 -13.85 -4.55
N GLY A 86 13.10 -12.76 -3.82
CA GLY A 86 13.84 -11.58 -4.31
C GLY A 86 13.09 -10.73 -5.34
N LYS A 87 11.75 -10.84 -5.38
CA LYS A 87 10.85 -10.21 -6.38
C LYS A 87 10.07 -9.01 -5.84
N ALA A 88 10.19 -8.70 -4.54
CA ALA A 88 9.58 -7.54 -3.90
C ALA A 88 10.61 -6.83 -3.00
N LYS A 89 10.44 -5.52 -2.78
CA LYS A 89 11.26 -4.76 -1.82
C LYS A 89 11.07 -5.33 -0.42
N GLU A 90 12.12 -5.51 0.37
CA GLU A 90 11.98 -5.88 1.79
C GLU A 90 11.15 -4.87 2.59
N THR A 91 11.20 -3.60 2.19
CA THR A 91 10.45 -2.50 2.80
C THR A 91 8.97 -2.44 2.44
N ILE A 92 8.48 -3.20 1.44
CA ILE A 92 7.07 -3.11 1.04
C ILE A 92 6.16 -3.61 2.17
N GLN A 93 5.07 -2.88 2.42
CA GLN A 93 4.09 -3.21 3.44
C GLN A 93 2.71 -3.52 2.83
N VAL A 94 1.94 -4.38 3.51
CA VAL A 94 0.53 -4.61 3.20
C VAL A 94 -0.27 -4.18 4.42
N VAL A 95 -1.20 -3.23 4.24
CA VAL A 95 -1.89 -2.56 5.35
C VAL A 95 -3.38 -2.40 5.08
N ASP A 96 -4.17 -2.31 6.14
CA ASP A 96 -5.57 -1.90 6.03
C ASP A 96 -5.67 -0.37 5.83
N VAL A 97 -6.68 0.08 5.09
CA VAL A 97 -6.99 1.50 4.85
C VAL A 97 -7.21 2.28 6.16
N ALA A 98 -7.69 1.62 7.22
CA ALA A 98 -7.82 2.22 8.55
C ALA A 98 -6.47 2.51 9.21
N GLN A 99 -5.40 1.77 8.87
CA GLN A 99 -4.04 2.04 9.36
C GLN A 99 -3.46 3.30 8.70
N LEU A 100 -3.63 3.45 7.38
CA LEU A 100 -3.26 4.67 6.66
C LEU A 100 -3.96 5.92 7.20
N LEU A 101 -5.26 5.81 7.52
CA LEU A 101 -6.02 6.88 8.15
C LEU A 101 -5.52 7.18 9.58
N LEU A 102 -5.11 6.17 10.34
CA LEU A 102 -4.57 6.36 11.68
C LEU A 102 -3.20 7.07 11.65
N GLU A 103 -2.36 6.71 10.71
CA GLU A 103 -1.05 7.35 10.46
C GLU A 103 -1.23 8.81 10.04
N SER A 104 -2.18 9.10 9.16
CA SER A 104 -2.46 10.47 8.71
C SER A 104 -2.97 11.42 9.81
N VAL A 105 -3.49 10.87 10.91
CA VAL A 105 -3.99 11.65 12.07
C VAL A 105 -2.91 11.79 13.16
N LYS A 106 -1.92 10.88 13.21
CA LYS A 106 -0.87 10.89 14.24
C LYS A 106 0.38 11.66 13.83
N THR A 107 0.71 11.67 12.53
CA THR A 107 1.87 12.39 12.02
C THR A 107 1.53 13.89 11.98
N PRO A 108 2.29 14.76 12.66
CA PRO A 108 2.14 16.21 12.48
C PRO A 108 2.39 16.55 11.02
N VAL A 109 1.41 17.18 10.38
CA VAL A 109 1.57 17.73 9.04
C VAL A 109 2.18 19.11 9.20
N ASP A 110 3.48 19.26 8.93
CA ASP A 110 4.09 20.58 8.79
C ASP A 110 3.38 21.30 7.62
N PRO A 111 2.71 22.43 7.87
CA PRO A 111 1.80 23.02 6.88
C PRO A 111 2.49 23.79 5.75
N GLU A 112 3.82 23.97 5.83
CA GLU A 112 4.58 24.88 4.96
C GLU A 112 5.53 24.13 4.02
N GLY A 113 4.95 23.42 3.05
CA GLY A 113 5.65 22.83 1.92
C GLY A 113 5.91 23.81 0.75
N SER A 114 6.35 25.05 1.02
CA SER A 114 6.59 26.07 -0.01
C SER A 114 7.74 27.04 0.31
N GLN A 115 8.94 26.65 -0.14
CA GLN A 115 10.16 27.43 -0.46
C GLN A 115 10.68 28.58 0.46
N GLU A 116 11.98 28.46 0.82
CA GLU A 116 12.98 29.54 1.03
C GLU A 116 12.77 30.55 2.20
N THR A 117 13.77 31.09 2.92
CA THR A 117 15.25 30.94 3.00
C THR A 117 15.64 30.78 4.51
N ALA A 118 16.88 30.66 4.99
CA ALA A 118 18.24 30.81 4.43
C ALA A 118 19.25 29.89 5.18
N HIS A 119 20.55 30.01 4.86
CA HIS A 119 21.66 29.54 5.71
C HIS A 119 22.51 30.75 6.15
N GLU A 120 22.30 31.25 7.36
CA GLU A 120 23.19 32.23 7.99
C GLU A 120 24.24 31.47 8.83
N PRO A 121 25.55 31.62 8.57
CA PRO A 121 26.58 30.84 9.26
C PRO A 121 26.76 31.30 10.72
N GLU A 122 26.95 30.32 11.60
CA GLU A 122 27.13 30.48 13.04
C GLU A 122 28.38 31.32 13.38
N PRO A 123 28.30 32.29 14.33
CA PRO A 123 29.45 33.15 14.66
C PRO A 123 30.51 32.40 15.46
N GLU A 124 31.76 32.43 14.98
CA GLU A 124 32.90 31.83 15.69
C GLU A 124 33.16 32.51 17.06
N PRO A 125 33.55 31.74 18.10
CA PRO A 125 33.86 32.29 19.41
C PRO A 125 35.18 33.09 19.39
N VAL A 126 35.09 34.37 19.77
CA VAL A 126 36.25 35.27 19.92
C VAL A 126 37.16 34.80 21.06
N LYS A 127 38.47 34.82 20.83
CA LYS A 127 39.53 34.59 21.84
C LYS A 127 39.98 35.88 22.51
#